data_AF-A0A094CY37-F1
#
_entry.id   AF-A0A094CY37-F1
#
_cell.length_a   1.000
_cell.length_b   1.000
_cell.length_c   1.000
_cell.angle_alpha   90.00
_cell.angle_beta   90.00
_cell.angle_gamma   90.00
#
_symmetry.space_group_name_H-M   'P 1'
#
loop_
_entity.id
_entity.type
_entity.pdbx_description
1 polymer ?
#
loop_
_entity_poly.entity_id
_entity_poly.type
_entity_poly.pdbx_seq_one_letter_code
_entity_poly.pdbx_strand_id
1 'polypeptide(L)'
;MPVKDPVNPRDGKELHAKLLAIEGSEEGNSKEGLYALMAEVKAHLSQSGLASYEKTIENDTRQVALPKPKCMVFLLKGAFKAGGVRVPAVWYGHTVEYEEFIELEENTQVVIINTN
;
A
#
# COMPACT_ATOMS: atom_id res chain seq x y z
N MET A 1 -13.78 -6.21 12.56
CA MET A 1 -13.48 -5.42 11.34
C MET A 1 -12.31 -6.10 10.65
N PRO A 2 -12.35 -6.26 9.32
CA PRO A 2 -11.31 -6.98 8.57
C PRO A 2 -9.95 -6.25 8.57
N VAL A 3 -9.99 -4.94 8.83
CA VAL A 3 -8.81 -4.10 9.00
C VAL A 3 -8.44 -4.03 10.49
N LYS A 4 -7.18 -4.31 10.80
CA LYS A 4 -6.60 -4.13 12.14
C LYS A 4 -6.07 -2.71 12.34
N ASP A 5 -5.65 -2.41 13.57
CA ASP A 5 -5.03 -1.13 13.90
C ASP A 5 -3.83 -0.83 12.98
N PRO A 6 -3.63 0.45 12.61
CA PRO A 6 -2.54 0.86 11.73
C PRO A 6 -1.17 0.56 12.35
N VAL A 7 -0.29 0.01 11.53
CA VAL A 7 1.12 -0.22 11.83
C VAL A 7 1.93 0.97 11.36
N ASN A 8 2.62 1.59 12.31
CA ASN A 8 3.59 2.63 12.02
C ASN A 8 4.85 2.00 11.39
N PRO A 9 5.32 2.50 10.23
CA PRO A 9 6.65 2.16 9.74
C PRO A 9 7.72 2.62 10.74
N ARG A 10 8.79 1.83 10.91
CA ARG A 10 9.85 2.08 11.90
C ARG A 10 10.48 3.48 11.79
N ASP A 11 10.60 3.99 10.56
CA ASP A 11 11.17 5.31 10.26
C ASP A 11 10.29 6.09 9.27
N GLY A 12 9.02 6.32 9.63
CA GLY A 12 8.01 6.89 8.72
C GLY A 12 8.38 8.20 8.02
N LYS A 13 9.21 9.06 8.64
CA LYS A 13 9.71 10.30 8.01
C LYS A 13 10.73 10.02 6.91
N GLU A 14 11.64 9.07 7.13
CA GLU A 14 12.63 8.65 6.14
C GLU A 14 11.94 7.95 4.98
N LEU A 15 11.01 7.03 5.29
CA LEU A 15 10.19 6.36 4.28
C LEU A 15 9.44 7.38 3.43
N HIS A 16 8.77 8.35 4.04
CA HIS A 16 8.04 9.39 3.30
C HIS A 16 8.98 10.20 2.40
N ALA A 17 10.15 10.63 2.89
CA ALA A 17 11.12 11.37 2.09
C ALA A 17 11.66 10.56 0.90
N LYS A 18 11.98 9.27 1.11
CA LYS A 18 12.43 8.37 0.04
C LYS A 18 11.34 8.14 -1.00
N LEU A 19 10.10 7.97 -0.57
CA LEU A 19 8.98 7.75 -1.49
C LEU A 19 8.67 8.99 -2.32
N LEU A 20 8.76 10.18 -1.73
CA LEU A 20 8.67 11.45 -2.48
C LEU A 20 9.82 11.61 -3.49
N ALA A 21 11.03 11.21 -3.12
CA ALA A 21 12.18 11.27 -4.03
C ALA A 21 12.03 10.29 -5.21
N ILE A 22 11.45 9.11 -4.97
CA ILE A 22 11.10 8.15 -6.02
C ILE A 22 9.99 8.72 -6.89
N GLU A 23 8.87 9.19 -6.32
CA GLU A 23 7.75 9.74 -7.08
C GLU A 23 8.14 10.95 -7.95
N GLY A 24 9.08 11.78 -7.47
CA GLY A 24 9.59 12.95 -8.18
C GLY A 24 10.70 12.68 -9.19
N SER A 25 11.21 11.45 -9.31
CA SER A 25 12.27 11.12 -10.28
C SER A 25 11.70 10.58 -11.60
N GLU A 26 12.46 10.70 -12.70
CA GLU A 26 12.09 10.07 -13.98
C GLU A 26 11.99 8.52 -13.84
N GLU A 27 12.71 7.95 -12.88
CA GLU A 27 12.71 6.52 -12.55
C GLU A 27 11.51 6.10 -11.69
N GLY A 28 10.80 7.03 -11.04
CA GLY A 28 9.67 6.73 -10.15
C GLY A 28 8.51 5.99 -10.81
N ASN A 29 8.33 6.23 -12.10
CA ASN A 29 7.34 5.54 -12.93
C ASN A 29 7.95 4.37 -13.74
N SER A 30 9.25 4.13 -13.59
CA SER A 30 9.92 2.98 -14.18
C SER A 30 9.68 1.73 -13.34
N LYS A 31 9.94 0.57 -13.93
CA LYS A 31 9.83 -0.71 -13.24
C LYS A 31 10.78 -0.78 -12.03
N GLU A 32 11.97 -0.21 -12.17
CA GLU A 32 13.01 -0.12 -11.16
C GLU A 32 12.60 0.77 -9.99
N GLY A 33 12.00 1.95 -10.25
CA GLY A 33 11.48 2.81 -9.20
C GLY A 33 10.34 2.17 -8.41
N LEU A 34 9.43 1.46 -9.08
CA LEU A 34 8.37 0.70 -8.41
C LEU A 34 8.95 -0.43 -7.53
N TYR A 35 9.98 -1.14 -7.98
CA TYR A 35 10.65 -2.14 -7.15
C TYR A 35 11.35 -1.52 -5.94
N ALA A 36 12.05 -0.40 -6.12
CA ALA A 36 12.68 0.33 -5.03
C ALA A 36 11.65 0.78 -3.98
N LEU A 37 10.52 1.34 -4.44
CA LEU A 37 9.39 1.74 -3.60
C LEU A 37 8.85 0.56 -2.78
N MET A 38 8.56 -0.57 -3.42
CA MET A 38 8.06 -1.76 -2.73
C MET A 38 9.09 -2.30 -1.72
N ALA A 39 10.39 -2.30 -2.07
CA ALA A 39 11.46 -2.75 -1.19
C ALA A 39 11.61 -1.86 0.05
N GLU A 40 11.54 -0.54 -0.10
CA GLU A 40 11.61 0.42 1.00
C GLU A 40 10.41 0.28 1.94
N VAL A 41 9.19 0.19 1.40
CA VAL A 41 7.97 -0.04 2.20
C VAL A 41 8.06 -1.35 2.99
N LYS A 42 8.51 -2.44 2.34
CA LYS A 42 8.73 -3.73 3.00
C LYS A 42 9.74 -3.64 4.14
N ALA A 43 10.89 -3.00 3.91
CA ALA A 43 11.94 -2.85 4.92
C ALA A 43 11.42 -2.09 6.15
N HIS A 44 10.71 -0.98 5.93
CA HIS A 44 10.20 -0.13 7.00
C HIS A 44 9.03 -0.74 7.78
N LEU A 45 8.25 -1.65 7.17
CA LEU A 45 7.21 -2.43 7.83
C LEU A 45 7.72 -3.78 8.38
N SER A 46 9.01 -4.07 8.24
CA SER A 46 9.63 -5.35 8.61
C SER A 46 8.93 -6.57 7.98
N GLN A 47 8.49 -6.43 6.72
CA GLN A 47 7.80 -7.48 5.97
C GLN A 47 8.70 -8.07 4.88
N SER A 48 8.69 -9.39 4.72
CA SER A 48 9.51 -10.10 3.72
C SER A 48 8.70 -10.64 2.53
N GLY A 49 7.37 -10.68 2.60
CA GLY A 49 6.53 -11.30 1.58
C GLY A 49 6.49 -10.58 0.24
N LEU A 50 5.86 -11.20 -0.76
CA LEU A 50 5.69 -10.60 -2.09
C LEU A 50 4.91 -9.29 -1.97
N ALA A 51 5.37 -8.25 -2.66
CA ALA A 51 4.67 -6.98 -2.74
C ALA A 51 4.18 -6.72 -4.16
N SER A 52 3.01 -6.09 -4.27
CA SER A 52 2.51 -5.47 -5.50
C SER A 52 2.19 -4.01 -5.25
N TYR A 53 2.26 -3.20 -6.31
CA TYR A 53 1.88 -1.80 -6.30
C TYR A 53 0.65 -1.62 -7.18
N GLU A 54 -0.38 -0.96 -6.64
CA GLU A 54 -1.61 -0.69 -7.36
C GLU A 54 -1.92 0.80 -7.25
N LYS A 55 -2.40 1.37 -8.36
CA LYS A 55 -2.82 2.76 -8.43
C LYS A 55 -4.12 2.92 -9.21
N THR A 56 -4.90 3.91 -8.81
CA THR A 56 -6.06 4.42 -9.55
C THR A 56 -5.82 5.88 -9.93
N ILE A 57 -6.50 6.32 -10.99
CA ILE A 57 -6.48 7.71 -11.47
C ILE A 57 -7.82 8.41 -11.14
N GLU A 58 -7.98 9.65 -11.61
CA GLU A 58 -9.24 10.39 -11.47
C GLU A 58 -10.39 9.66 -12.18
N ASN A 59 -11.56 9.59 -11.53
CA ASN A 59 -12.74 8.84 -11.98
C ASN A 59 -12.51 7.32 -12.15
N ASP A 60 -11.47 6.76 -11.56
CA ASP A 60 -11.20 5.31 -11.56
C ASP A 60 -11.31 4.73 -10.15
N THR A 61 -12.17 3.74 -9.99
CA THR A 61 -12.28 2.93 -8.77
C THR A 61 -12.08 1.48 -9.14
N ARG A 62 -11.27 0.76 -8.37
CA ARG A 62 -10.86 -0.59 -8.74
C ARG A 62 -10.89 -1.55 -7.57
N GLN A 63 -11.46 -2.73 -7.82
CA GLN A 63 -11.28 -3.87 -6.92
C GLN A 63 -9.94 -4.54 -7.20
N VAL A 64 -9.14 -4.70 -6.16
CA VAL A 64 -7.87 -5.40 -6.20
C VAL A 64 -7.97 -6.67 -5.38
N ALA A 65 -7.73 -7.80 -6.02
CA ALA A 65 -7.71 -9.10 -5.35
C ALA A 65 -6.55 -9.19 -4.36
N LEU A 66 -6.84 -9.66 -3.15
CA LEU A 66 -5.83 -9.98 -2.16
C LEU A 66 -5.38 -11.44 -2.38
N PRO A 67 -4.09 -11.68 -2.63
CA PRO A 67 -3.59 -13.01 -3.02
C PRO A 67 -3.52 -14.01 -1.84
N LYS A 68 -3.76 -13.56 -0.61
CA LYS A 68 -3.68 -14.37 0.62
C LYS A 68 -4.75 -13.95 1.64
N PRO A 69 -5.12 -14.85 2.58
CA PRO A 69 -6.06 -14.54 3.65
C PRO A 69 -5.62 -13.42 4.59
N LYS A 70 -4.32 -13.10 4.58
CA LYS A 70 -3.71 -12.04 5.37
C LYS A 70 -2.72 -11.27 4.51
N CYS A 71 -2.96 -9.98 4.36
CA CYS A 71 -2.11 -9.05 3.64
C CYS A 71 -1.89 -7.78 4.47
N MET A 72 -0.79 -7.08 4.22
CA MET A 72 -0.54 -5.74 4.72
C MET A 72 -0.68 -4.75 3.58
N VAL A 73 -1.63 -3.82 3.69
CA VAL A 73 -1.88 -2.77 2.71
C VAL A 73 -1.27 -1.48 3.23
N PHE A 74 -0.21 -1.00 2.59
CA PHE A 74 0.40 0.28 2.89
C PHE A 74 -0.18 1.35 1.97
N LEU A 75 -0.87 2.34 2.54
CA LEU A 75 -1.54 3.38 1.79
C LEU A 75 -0.58 4.56 1.55
N LEU A 76 -0.23 4.84 0.29
CA LEU A 76 0.66 5.94 -0.08
C LEU A 76 -0.11 7.23 -0.38
N LYS A 77 -1.33 7.10 -0.89
CA LYS A 77 -2.21 8.22 -1.25
C LYS A 77 -3.65 7.73 -1.33
N GLY A 78 -4.61 8.61 -1.05
CA GLY A 78 -6.03 8.35 -1.27
C GLY A 78 -6.64 7.53 -0.13
N ALA A 79 -7.48 6.56 -0.47
CA ALA A 79 -8.14 5.69 0.50
C ALA A 79 -8.58 4.38 -0.15
N PHE A 80 -8.75 3.34 0.66
CA PHE A 80 -9.34 2.08 0.21
C PHE A 80 -10.47 1.62 1.13
N LYS A 81 -11.27 0.67 0.67
CA LYS A 81 -12.29 -0.01 1.47
C LYS A 81 -11.97 -1.49 1.59
N ALA A 82 -12.18 -2.03 2.79
CA ALA A 82 -12.11 -3.46 3.07
C ALA A 82 -13.30 -3.85 3.96
N GLY A 83 -14.07 -4.88 3.57
CA GLY A 83 -15.35 -5.23 4.19
C GLY A 83 -16.29 -4.05 4.41
N GLY A 84 -16.36 -3.13 3.44
CA GLY A 84 -17.20 -1.93 3.50
C GLY A 84 -16.68 -0.80 4.41
N VAL A 85 -15.55 -0.98 5.10
CA VAL A 85 -14.94 0.05 5.95
C VAL A 85 -13.93 0.85 5.14
N ARG A 86 -14.10 2.17 5.09
CA ARG A 86 -13.17 3.09 4.45
C ARG A 86 -11.96 3.38 5.33
N VAL A 87 -10.77 3.29 4.76
CA VAL A 87 -9.47 3.50 5.40
C VAL A 87 -8.72 4.64 4.69
N PRO A 88 -8.67 5.85 5.28
CA PRO A 88 -8.00 7.02 4.70
C PRO A 88 -6.59 7.25 5.26
N ALA A 89 -6.06 6.36 6.10
CA ALA A 89 -4.83 6.59 6.85
C ALA A 89 -3.59 6.36 5.98
N VAL A 90 -3.21 7.42 5.26
CA VAL A 90 -2.03 7.50 4.41
C VAL A 90 -0.74 7.42 5.24
N TRP A 91 0.26 6.71 4.72
CA TRP A 91 1.57 6.40 5.31
C TRP A 91 1.57 5.35 6.42
N TYR A 92 0.45 4.64 6.59
CA TYR A 92 0.33 3.54 7.54
C TYR A 92 0.14 2.21 6.84
N GLY A 93 0.69 1.15 7.43
CA GLY A 93 0.43 -0.23 7.03
C GLY A 93 -0.84 -0.73 7.72
N HIS A 94 -1.78 -1.27 6.96
CA HIS A 94 -3.04 -1.81 7.47
C HIS A 94 -3.05 -3.31 7.26
N THR A 95 -3.13 -4.07 8.35
CA THR A 95 -3.31 -5.53 8.20
C THR A 95 -4.75 -5.80 7.84
N VAL A 96 -4.97 -6.44 6.69
CA VAL A 96 -6.27 -6.88 6.19
C VAL A 96 -6.33 -8.40 6.28
N GLU A 97 -7.32 -8.90 6.98
CA GLU A 97 -7.54 -10.33 7.22
C GLU A 97 -8.93 -10.75 6.73
N TYR A 98 -9.02 -11.95 6.14
CA TYR A 98 -10.26 -12.61 5.71
C TYR A 98 -11.07 -11.87 4.63
N GLU A 99 -10.42 -11.05 3.81
CA GLU A 99 -11.01 -10.39 2.65
C GLU A 99 -10.38 -10.94 1.37
N GLU A 100 -11.20 -11.14 0.33
CA GLU A 100 -10.72 -11.58 -0.99
C GLU A 100 -10.24 -10.41 -1.85
N PHE A 101 -10.69 -9.18 -1.55
CA PHE A 101 -10.33 -7.98 -2.28
C PHE A 101 -10.41 -6.73 -1.41
N ILE A 102 -9.77 -5.66 -1.88
CA ILE A 102 -10.00 -4.29 -1.40
C ILE A 102 -10.49 -3.42 -2.55
N GLU A 103 -11.25 -2.38 -2.24
CA GLU A 103 -11.69 -1.39 -3.23
C GLU A 103 -10.83 -0.13 -3.09
N LEU A 104 -10.08 0.21 -4.13
CA LEU A 104 -9.35 1.47 -4.18
C LEU A 104 -10.28 2.59 -4.65
N GLU A 105 -10.32 3.69 -3.90
CA GLU A 105 -11.00 4.91 -4.34
C GLU A 105 -10.18 5.61 -5.44
N GLU A 106 -10.73 6.64 -6.07
CA GLU A 106 -9.98 7.44 -7.05
C GLU A 106 -8.70 8.05 -6.47
N ASN A 107 -7.71 8.30 -7.35
CA ASN A 107 -6.44 8.91 -6.98
C ASN A 107 -5.70 8.20 -5.82
N THR A 108 -5.86 6.88 -5.72
CA THR A 108 -5.31 6.05 -4.65
C THR A 108 -4.05 5.34 -5.12
N GLN A 109 -3.07 5.23 -4.23
CA GLN A 109 -1.84 4.47 -4.44
C GLN A 109 -1.59 3.59 -3.22
N VAL A 110 -1.37 2.30 -3.43
CA VAL A 110 -1.12 1.34 -2.35
C VAL A 110 0.00 0.38 -2.71
N VAL A 111 0.71 -0.08 -1.68
CA VAL A 111 1.56 -1.27 -1.76
C VAL A 111 0.88 -2.38 -0.96
N ILE A 112 0.62 -3.51 -1.60
CA ILE A 112 0.02 -4.67 -0.96
C ILE A 112 1.12 -5.70 -0.76
N ILE A 113 1.36 -6.09 0.49
CA ILE A 113 2.40 -7.02 0.88
C ILE A 113 1.75 -8.27 1.45
N ASN A 114 2.15 -9.43 0.96
CA ASN A 114 1.70 -10.70 1.50
C ASN A 114 2.35 -10.93 2.86
N THR A 115 1.55 -11.30 3.84
CA THR A 115 2.06 -11.64 5.18
C THR A 115 1.68 -13.09 5.44
N ASN A 116 2.67 -13.94 5.64
CA ASN A 116 2.45 -15.35 6.00
C ASN A 116 1.93 -15.48 7.43
#